data_AF-A0A5B7YIZ6-F1
#
_entry.id   AF-A0A5B7YIZ6-F1
#
_cell.length_a   1.000
_cell.length_b   1.000
_cell.length_c   1.000
_cell.angle_alpha   90.00
_cell.angle_beta   90.00
_cell.angle_gamma   90.00
#
_symmetry.space_group_name_H-M   'P 1'
#
loop_
_entity.id
_entity.type
_entity.pdbx_description
1 polymer ?
#
loop_
_entity_poly.entity_id
_entity_poly.type
_entity_poly.pdbx_seq_one_letter_code
_entity_poly.pdbx_strand_id
1 'polypeptide(L)'
;MANNPPAVVMKAFTWAYEELQLTALEASQLLGVSENALKETSLVGFESTSEESEAQIAFIRMYHLLYAMSDGDTGQMIDWFNRHNPHLGAIPKDACHNLAGVNYISDYLESEQREKPVAPPSFMIPGQPRKPVRKVAVRR
;
A
#
# COMPACT_ATOMS: atom_id res chain seq x y z
N MET A 1 15.24 15.23 4.98
CA MET A 1 14.18 14.21 4.97
C MET A 1 12.87 14.91 4.68
N ALA A 2 12.09 14.44 3.72
CA ALA A 2 10.80 15.08 3.42
C ALA A 2 9.87 14.85 4.62
N ASN A 3 9.56 15.89 5.39
CA ASN A 3 8.60 15.81 6.49
C ASN A 3 7.20 15.79 5.89
N ASN A 4 6.68 14.59 5.62
CA ASN A 4 5.28 14.42 5.24
C ASN A 4 4.40 14.85 6.42
N PRO A 5 3.37 15.68 6.23
CA PRO A 5 2.49 16.08 7.31
C PRO A 5 1.85 14.85 7.97
N PRO A 6 1.91 14.68 9.30
CA PRO A 6 1.34 13.55 10.03
C PRO A 6 -0.09 13.16 9.61
N ALA A 7 -0.99 14.14 9.51
CA ALA A 7 -2.37 13.92 9.11
C ALA A 7 -2.50 13.35 7.69
N VAL A 8 -1.59 13.70 6.77
CA VAL A 8 -1.58 13.18 5.40
C VAL A 8 -1.15 11.71 5.39
N VAL A 9 -0.11 11.37 6.16
CA VAL A 9 0.37 9.99 6.31
C VAL A 9 -0.72 9.12 6.94
N MET A 10 -1.33 9.59 8.02
CA MET A 10 -2.43 8.88 8.69
C MET A 10 -3.62 8.62 7.75
N LYS A 11 -4.01 9.62 6.96
CA LYS A 11 -5.09 9.47 5.99
C LYS A 11 -4.76 8.46 4.90
N ALA A 12 -3.54 8.53 4.33
CA ALA A 12 -3.09 7.61 3.31
C ALA A 12 -2.98 6.17 3.84
N PHE A 13 -2.44 6.00 5.05
CA PHE A 13 -2.39 4.72 5.74
C PHE A 13 -3.79 4.14 5.96
N THR A 14 -4.72 4.99 6.41
CA THR A 14 -6.13 4.60 6.63
C THR A 14 -6.78 4.05 5.37
N TRP A 15 -6.66 4.79 4.27
CA TRP A 15 -7.21 4.35 2.98
C TRP A 15 -6.58 3.04 2.50
N ALA A 16 -5.25 2.91 2.63
CA ALA A 16 -4.54 1.73 2.16
C ALA A 16 -4.95 0.47 2.93
N TYR A 17 -5.06 0.52 4.26
CA TYR A 17 -5.41 -0.67 5.04
C TYR A 17 -6.89 -1.03 4.88
N GLU A 18 -7.79 -0.04 4.77
CA GLU A 18 -9.22 -0.27 4.55
C GLU A 18 -9.46 -0.93 3.18
N GLU A 19 -8.78 -0.47 2.14
CA GLU A 19 -8.89 -1.04 0.80
C GLU A 19 -8.39 -2.49 0.73
N LEU A 20 -7.32 -2.81 1.48
CA LEU A 20 -6.82 -4.18 1.62
C LEU A 20 -7.62 -5.06 2.61
N GLN A 21 -8.72 -4.54 3.15
CA GLN A 21 -9.62 -5.24 4.09
C GLN A 21 -8.94 -5.65 5.41
N LEU A 22 -8.04 -4.80 5.90
CA LEU A 22 -7.57 -4.85 7.28
C LEU A 22 -8.57 -4.16 8.21
N THR A 23 -8.73 -4.71 9.39
CA THR A 23 -9.49 -4.09 10.48
C THR A 23 -8.65 -3.04 11.20
N ALA A 24 -9.28 -2.10 11.89
CA ALA A 24 -8.58 -1.14 12.73
C ALA A 24 -7.72 -1.81 13.82
N LEU A 25 -8.14 -2.99 14.30
CA LEU A 25 -7.36 -3.78 15.25
C LEU A 25 -6.06 -4.30 14.61
N GLU A 26 -6.15 -4.91 13.43
CA GLU A 26 -4.97 -5.39 12.68
C GLU A 26 -4.04 -4.23 12.31
N ALA A 27 -4.60 -3.09 11.90
CA ALA A 27 -3.83 -1.88 11.65
C ALA A 27 -3.13 -1.35 12.91
N SER A 28 -3.78 -1.38 14.08
CA SER A 28 -3.15 -0.97 15.34
C SER A 28 -2.03 -1.94 15.77
N GLN A 29 -2.20 -3.23 15.52
CA GLN A 29 -1.19 -4.26 15.79
C GLN A 29 0.05 -4.05 14.92
N LEU A 30 -0.14 -3.76 13.62
CA LEU A 30 0.94 -3.42 12.70
C LEU A 30 1.78 -2.25 13.23
N LEU A 31 1.11 -1.22 13.76
CA LEU A 31 1.76 -0.03 14.31
C LEU A 31 2.31 -0.23 15.73
N GLY A 32 2.05 -1.36 16.39
CA GLY A 32 2.48 -1.60 17.78
C GLY A 32 1.72 -0.78 18.83
N VAL A 33 0.54 -0.25 18.50
CA VAL A 33 -0.27 0.60 19.40
C VAL A 33 -1.60 -0.05 19.74
N SER A 34 -2.31 0.51 20.74
CA SER A 34 -3.68 0.09 21.01
C SER A 34 -4.66 0.63 19.96
N GLU A 35 -5.77 -0.07 19.74
CA GLU A 35 -6.84 0.39 18.85
C GLU A 35 -7.39 1.76 19.27
N ASN A 36 -7.40 2.05 20.58
CA ASN A 36 -7.84 3.36 21.09
C ASN A 36 -6.83 4.47 20.73
N ALA A 37 -5.53 4.21 20.87
CA ALA A 37 -4.49 5.16 20.48
C ALA A 37 -4.53 5.46 18.96
N LEU A 38 -4.81 4.45 18.13
CA LEU A 38 -5.02 4.64 16.69
C LEU A 38 -6.21 5.57 16.41
N LYS A 39 -7.34 5.38 17.13
CA LYS A 39 -8.54 6.22 16.98
C LYS A 39 -8.30 7.67 17.42
N GLU A 40 -7.67 7.88 18.57
CA GLU A 40 -7.35 9.21 19.09
C GLU A 40 -6.43 9.98 18.13
N THR A 41 -5.52 9.27 17.48
CA THR A 41 -4.52 9.86 16.58
C THR A 41 -5.01 10.00 15.13
N SER A 42 -6.20 9.49 14.80
CA SER A 42 -6.72 9.41 13.43
C SER A 42 -6.83 10.76 12.68
N LEU A 43 -7.05 11.86 13.41
CA LEU A 43 -7.20 13.20 12.81
C LEU A 43 -5.88 13.97 12.68
N VAL A 44 -4.97 13.77 13.62
CA VAL A 44 -3.71 14.53 13.73
C VAL A 44 -2.53 13.76 13.13
N GLY A 45 -2.53 12.43 13.21
CA GLY A 45 -1.43 11.56 12.82
C GLY A 45 -0.31 11.47 13.87
N PHE A 46 0.61 10.55 13.64
CA PHE A 46 1.79 10.36 14.51
C PHE A 46 2.91 11.32 14.14
N GLU A 47 3.76 11.64 15.11
CA GLU A 47 4.95 12.45 14.88
C GLU A 47 5.82 11.87 13.77
N SER A 48 6.32 12.71 12.85
CA SER A 48 7.01 12.24 11.64
C SER A 48 8.25 11.39 11.90
N THR A 49 8.85 11.51 13.09
CA THR A 49 10.04 10.77 13.52
C THR A 49 9.74 9.58 14.43
N SER A 50 8.46 9.25 14.64
CA SER A 50 8.05 8.13 15.50
C SER A 50 8.11 6.80 14.74
N GLU A 51 8.19 5.71 15.51
CA GLU A 51 8.19 4.34 14.96
C GLU A 51 6.86 4.03 14.24
N GLU A 52 5.74 4.57 14.72
CA GLU A 52 4.43 4.42 14.09
C GLU A 52 4.40 5.11 12.72
N SER A 53 4.95 6.31 12.61
CA SER A 53 5.06 7.03 11.33
C SER A 53 5.93 6.24 10.33
N GLU A 54 7.03 5.65 10.79
CA GLU A 54 7.86 4.76 9.96
C GLU A 54 7.06 3.56 9.45
N ALA A 55 6.33 2.88 10.33
CA ALA A 55 5.48 1.75 9.97
C ALA A 55 4.35 2.12 8.99
N GLN A 56 3.73 3.29 9.17
CA GLN A 56 2.74 3.81 8.23
C GLN A 56 3.34 4.03 6.84
N ILE A 57 4.51 4.68 6.76
CA ILE A 57 5.18 4.96 5.49
C ILE A 57 5.61 3.66 4.80
N ALA A 58 6.14 2.70 5.55
CA ALA A 58 6.51 1.39 5.03
C ALA A 58 5.28 0.67 4.43
N PHE A 59 4.15 0.69 5.14
CA PHE A 59 2.92 0.08 4.65
C PHE A 59 2.36 0.77 3.41
N ILE A 60 2.36 2.12 3.37
CA ILE A 60 1.95 2.89 2.19
C ILE A 60 2.84 2.57 0.98
N ARG A 61 4.15 2.39 1.18
CA ARG A 61 5.07 1.96 0.12
C ARG A 61 4.72 0.55 -0.38
N MET A 62 4.51 -0.40 0.53
CA MET A 62 4.10 -1.77 0.19
C MET A 62 2.80 -1.77 -0.62
N TYR A 63 1.80 -1.00 -0.19
CA TYR A 63 0.53 -0.84 -0.91
C TYR A 63 0.75 -0.33 -2.34
N HIS A 64 1.61 0.67 -2.53
CA HIS A 64 1.91 1.18 -3.88
C HIS A 64 2.64 0.17 -4.76
N LEU A 65 3.53 -0.65 -4.19
CA LEU A 65 4.18 -1.73 -4.93
C LEU A 65 3.15 -2.79 -5.36
N LEU A 66 2.23 -3.14 -4.49
CA LEU A 66 1.13 -4.04 -4.79
C LEU A 66 0.22 -3.46 -5.89
N TYR A 67 -0.12 -2.17 -5.79
CA TYR A 67 -0.88 -1.46 -6.82
C TYR A 67 -0.20 -1.52 -8.19
N ALA A 68 1.11 -1.31 -8.25
CA ALA A 68 1.89 -1.40 -9.47
C ALA A 68 1.94 -2.82 -10.03
N MET A 69 2.09 -3.85 -9.18
CA MET A 69 2.06 -5.25 -9.58
C MET A 69 0.72 -5.66 -10.18
N SER A 70 -0.39 -5.14 -9.63
CA SER A 70 -1.76 -5.40 -10.08
C SER A 70 -2.22 -4.49 -11.23
N ASP A 71 -1.34 -3.66 -11.81
CA ASP A 71 -1.68 -2.68 -12.85
C ASP A 71 -2.89 -1.77 -12.46
N GLY A 72 -3.05 -1.52 -11.15
CA GLY A 72 -4.14 -0.74 -10.55
C GLY A 72 -5.48 -1.47 -10.37
N ASP A 73 -5.53 -2.79 -10.56
CA ASP A 73 -6.72 -3.60 -10.29
C ASP A 73 -6.84 -3.92 -8.79
N THR A 74 -7.74 -3.20 -8.11
CA THR A 74 -7.96 -3.31 -6.68
C THR A 74 -8.53 -4.68 -6.26
N GLY A 75 -9.28 -5.35 -7.14
CA GLY A 75 -9.76 -6.71 -6.87
C GLY A 75 -8.59 -7.70 -6.81
N GLN A 76 -7.66 -7.60 -7.76
CA GLN A 76 -6.44 -8.41 -7.74
C GLN A 76 -5.53 -8.10 -6.54
N MET A 77 -5.45 -6.83 -6.12
CA MET A 77 -4.70 -6.46 -4.92
C MET A 77 -5.25 -7.15 -3.67
N ILE A 78 -6.57 -7.08 -3.45
CA ILE A 78 -7.26 -7.70 -2.31
C ILE A 78 -7.08 -9.22 -2.36
N ASP A 79 -7.31 -9.84 -3.52
CA ASP A 79 -7.17 -11.27 -3.72
C ASP A 79 -5.76 -11.77 -3.43
N TRP A 80 -4.74 -11.07 -3.92
CA TRP A 80 -3.35 -11.43 -3.71
C TRP A 80 -2.95 -11.28 -2.23
N PHE A 81 -3.36 -10.19 -1.59
CA PHE A 81 -3.00 -9.89 -0.21
C PHE A 81 -3.62 -10.88 0.81
N ASN A 82 -4.83 -11.39 0.51
CA ASN A 82 -5.58 -12.29 1.38
C ASN A 82 -5.42 -13.78 1.03
N ARG A 83 -4.63 -14.13 0.01
CA ARG A 83 -4.41 -15.52 -0.43
C ARG A 83 -3.03 -16.00 -0.03
N HIS A 84 -2.92 -17.29 0.29
CA HIS A 84 -1.62 -17.91 0.52
C HIS A 84 -0.74 -17.80 -0.73
N ASN A 85 0.46 -17.23 -0.57
CA ASN A 85 1.45 -17.11 -1.63
C ASN A 85 2.58 -18.14 -1.40
N PRO A 86 2.73 -19.15 -2.27
CA PRO A 86 3.76 -20.18 -2.13
C PRO A 86 5.20 -19.66 -2.14
N HIS A 87 5.48 -18.55 -2.84
CA HIS A 87 6.82 -17.95 -2.89
C HIS A 87 7.19 -17.29 -1.55
N LEU A 88 6.19 -16.79 -0.84
CA LEU A 88 6.34 -16.22 0.50
C LEU A 88 6.19 -17.27 1.61
N GLY A 89 5.58 -18.41 1.31
CA GLY A 89 5.20 -19.42 2.30
C GLY A 89 4.17 -18.92 3.33
N ALA A 90 3.47 -17.82 3.03
CA ALA A 90 2.58 -17.14 3.97
C ALA A 90 1.40 -16.49 3.23
N ILE A 91 0.36 -16.13 3.98
CA ILE A 91 -0.65 -15.17 3.52
C ILE A 91 -0.05 -13.76 3.76
N PRO A 92 0.08 -12.89 2.75
CA PRO A 92 0.71 -11.58 2.92
C PRO A 92 0.10 -10.74 4.05
N LYS A 93 -1.24 -10.79 4.19
CA LYS A 93 -1.97 -10.16 5.30
C LYS A 93 -1.42 -10.57 6.67
N ASP A 94 -1.22 -11.87 6.91
CA ASP A 94 -0.74 -12.40 8.18
C ASP A 94 0.73 -12.03 8.45
N ALA A 95 1.53 -11.90 7.39
CA ALA A 95 2.91 -11.44 7.49
C ALA A 95 2.97 -9.97 7.95
N CYS A 96 2.07 -9.10 7.47
CA CYS A 96 2.06 -7.66 7.75
C CYS A 96 1.56 -7.25 9.15
N HIS A 97 1.72 -8.07 10.18
CA HIS A 97 1.33 -7.74 11.56
C HIS A 97 2.37 -6.88 12.31
N ASN A 98 3.51 -6.56 11.70
CA ASN A 98 4.55 -5.67 12.22
C ASN A 98 5.40 -5.09 11.07
N LEU A 99 6.26 -4.11 11.38
CA LEU A 99 7.13 -3.45 10.39
C LEU A 99 8.04 -4.43 9.62
N ALA A 100 8.60 -5.44 10.28
CA ALA A 100 9.49 -6.40 9.63
C ALA A 100 8.75 -7.22 8.56
N GLY A 101 7.52 -7.62 8.84
CA GLY A 101 6.65 -8.31 7.88
C GLY A 101 6.29 -7.43 6.68
N VAL A 102 5.96 -6.16 6.92
CA VAL A 102 5.70 -5.18 5.84
C VAL A 102 6.92 -5.02 4.93
N ASN A 103 8.12 -4.92 5.52
CA ASN A 103 9.37 -4.83 4.76
C ASN A 103 9.63 -6.12 3.95
N TYR A 104 9.42 -7.28 4.55
CA TYR A 104 9.55 -8.58 3.87
C TYR A 104 8.67 -8.68 2.62
N ILE A 105 7.40 -8.27 2.72
CA ILE A 105 6.49 -8.25 1.57
C ILE A 105 6.90 -7.19 0.54
N SER A 106 7.35 -6.02 0.99
CA SER A 106 7.82 -4.96 0.10
C SER A 106 9.03 -5.41 -0.74
N ASP A 107 10.01 -6.05 -0.11
CA ASP A 107 11.21 -6.56 -0.77
C ASP A 107 10.85 -7.62 -1.83
N TYR A 108 9.90 -8.51 -1.51
CA TYR A 108 9.37 -9.47 -2.48
C TYR A 108 8.71 -8.76 -3.68
N LEU A 109 7.78 -7.84 -3.43
CA LEU A 109 7.08 -7.11 -4.51
C LEU A 109 8.06 -6.31 -5.39
N GLU A 110 9.13 -5.77 -4.82
CA GLU A 110 10.18 -5.09 -5.59
C GLU A 110 10.98 -6.06 -6.47
N SER A 111 11.28 -7.25 -5.98
CA SER A 111 11.97 -8.28 -6.78
C SER A 111 11.15 -8.69 -8.01
N GLU A 112 9.85 -8.93 -7.84
CA GLU A 112 8.92 -9.27 -8.93
C GLU A 112 8.85 -8.15 -9.99
N GLN A 113 8.89 -6.89 -9.57
CA GLN A 113 8.87 -5.75 -10.50
C GLN A 113 10.20 -5.55 -11.25
N ARG A 114 11.34 -5.90 -10.65
CA ARG A 114 12.65 -5.82 -11.33
C ARG A 114 12.80 -6.84 -12.44
N GLU A 115 12.15 -7.99 -12.31
CA GLU A 115 12.16 -9.02 -13.35
C GLU A 115 11.18 -8.72 -14.51
N LYS A 116 10.17 -7.87 -14.28
CA LYS A 116 9.21 -7.47 -15.32
C LYS A 116 9.90 -6.46 -16.28
N PRO A 117 10.12 -6.81 -17.57
CA PRO A 117 10.69 -5.85 -18.51
C PRO A 117 9.76 -4.63 -18.62
N VAL A 118 10.35 -3.43 -18.52
CA VAL A 118 9.60 -2.17 -18.66
C VAL A 118 9.04 -2.12 -20.08
N ALA A 119 7.76 -2.43 -20.22
CA ALA A 119 7.08 -2.31 -21.49
C ALA A 119 7.12 -0.83 -21.92
N PRO A 120 7.48 -0.52 -23.18
CA PRO A 120 7.46 0.86 -23.65
C PRO A 120 6.04 1.42 -23.46
N PRO A 121 5.92 2.63 -22.90
CA PRO A 121 4.60 3.19 -22.62
C PRO A 121 3.78 3.27 -23.91
N SER A 122 2.47 3.11 -23.81
CA SER A 122 1.60 2.86 -24.98
C SER A 122 1.68 3.94 -26.08
N PHE A 123 2.16 5.14 -25.76
CA PHE A 123 2.38 6.22 -26.74
C PHE A 123 3.67 6.08 -27.56
N MET A 124 4.59 5.19 -27.18
CA MET A 124 5.83 4.87 -27.91
C MET A 124 5.68 3.68 -28.86
N ILE A 125 4.55 2.95 -28.83
CA ILE A 125 4.29 1.79 -29.69
C ILE A 125 3.60 2.29 -30.98
N PRO A 126 4.25 2.21 -32.17
CA PRO A 126 3.65 2.65 -33.42
C PRO A 126 2.41 1.81 -33.77
N GLY A 127 1.29 2.47 -34.11
CA GLY A 127 0.07 1.79 -34.58
C GLY A 127 -0.91 1.34 -33.49
N GLN A 128 -0.61 1.55 -32.21
CA GLN A 128 -1.55 1.23 -31.13
C GLN A 128 -2.53 2.39 -30.89
N PRO A 129 -3.86 2.16 -30.87
CA PRO A 129 -4.82 3.22 -30.59
C PRO A 129 -4.60 3.74 -29.17
N ARG A 130 -4.47 5.06 -29.01
CA ARG A 130 -4.37 5.70 -27.70
C ARG A 130 -5.61 5.33 -26.89
N LYS A 131 -5.42 4.70 -25.71
CA LYS A 131 -6.54 4.43 -24.80
C LYS A 131 -7.25 5.77 -24.51
N PRO A 132 -8.58 5.85 -24.65
CA PRO A 132 -9.29 7.10 -24.42
C PRO A 132 -9.06 7.53 -22.97
N VAL A 133 -8.60 8.76 -22.80
CA VAL A 133 -8.44 9.36 -21.47
C VAL A 133 -9.82 9.43 -20.83
N ARG A 134 -10.04 8.68 -19.75
CA ARG A 134 -11.29 8.69 -19.00
C ARG A 134 -11.45 10.11 -18.42
N LYS A 135 -12.36 10.91 -18.98
CA LYS A 135 -12.65 12.25 -18.46
C LYS A 135 -13.18 12.08 -17.05
N VAL A 136 -12.41 12.49 -16.06
CA VAL A 136 -12.86 12.56 -14.67
C VAL A 136 -13.95 13.63 -14.64
N ALA A 137 -15.19 13.22 -14.37
CA ALA A 137 -16.30 14.14 -14.20
C ALA A 137 -16.06 14.93 -12.92
N VAL A 138 -15.59 16.17 -13.08
CA VAL A 138 -15.52 17.15 -11.99
C VAL A 138 -16.96 17.45 -11.60
N ARG A 139 -17.42 16.87 -10.49
CA ARG A 139 -18.68 17.25 -9.86
C ARG A 139 -18.49 18.66 -9.30
N ARG A 140 -19.25 19.62 -9.84
CA ARG A 140 -19.43 20.96 -9.27
C ARG A 140 -20.46 20.91 -8.15
#